data_AF-A0A1N6J1A9-F1
#
_entry.id   AF-A0A1N6J1A9-F1
#
_cell.length_a   1.000
_cell.length_b   1.000
_cell.length_c   1.000
_cell.angle_alpha   90.00
_cell.angle_beta   90.00
_cell.angle_gamma   90.00
#
_symmetry.space_group_name_H-M   'P 1'
#
loop_
_entity.id
_entity.type
_entity.pdbx_description
1 polymer ?
#
loop_
_entity_poly.entity_id
_entity_poly.type
_entity_poly.pdbx_seq_one_letter_code
_entity_poly.pdbx_strand_id
1 'polypeptide(L)'
;MAQENYSNQQTTVLVGNINGSTTSLTVASSIGFPTSGQFRALIDDELLLVTTVSGAVWTVVRGVEGTTAASHTDGATVSNPLTRDALLGLSRQSLNGTNVSARRELNFVDGGGVTWNLNDDPTNKKVDVSALIAGPPISAPFVRPRVADFTWINQGAGTAVDNPNGVYLRTPFVGPGAVDMRILVVSVPSPPWKATFRLATYVFGGSSSAGPCFCKSSNGAVSGIATHFDNPGQWRGYYWDTSTSYSGTNDYFLTYNPGTVVNWYRLEDDGTNRNYYISLDGYNFHRIFSVSRTTHFTADAVGFWAACGSSGGDCGILCSSFELT
;
A
#
# COMPACT_ATOMS: atom_id res chain seq x y z
N MET A 1 -11.42 17.36 30.15
CA MET A 1 -12.62 17.11 30.99
C MET A 1 -12.13 16.57 32.33
N ALA A 2 -12.70 17.02 33.44
CA ALA A 2 -12.37 16.45 34.74
C ALA A 2 -12.82 14.98 34.79
N GLN A 3 -11.98 14.09 35.30
CA GLN A 3 -12.24 12.65 35.37
C GLN A 3 -13.17 12.34 36.56
N GLU A 4 -14.27 11.64 36.32
CA GLU A 4 -15.16 11.13 37.36
C GLU A 4 -14.63 9.81 37.93
N ASN A 5 -14.58 9.67 39.25
CA ASN A 5 -14.09 8.49 39.95
C ASN A 5 -15.16 7.88 40.88
N TYR A 6 -15.12 6.56 41.06
CA TYR A 6 -16.13 5.82 41.81
C TYR A 6 -15.51 4.93 42.88
N SER A 7 -16.27 4.66 43.93
CA SER A 7 -15.88 3.75 45.01
C SER A 7 -17.06 2.86 45.41
N ASN A 8 -16.83 1.56 45.61
CA ASN A 8 -17.90 0.63 45.94
C ASN A 8 -18.42 0.85 47.37
N GLN A 9 -19.69 1.24 47.49
CA GLN A 9 -20.47 1.31 48.74
C GLN A 9 -19.78 2.08 49.88
N GLN A 10 -19.00 3.11 49.54
CA GLN A 10 -18.29 3.90 50.55
C GLN A 10 -19.24 4.88 51.23
N THR A 11 -19.11 4.96 52.56
CA THR A 11 -19.84 5.91 53.40
C THR A 11 -18.88 6.54 54.41
N THR A 12 -19.18 7.77 54.80
CA THR A 12 -18.53 8.51 55.89
C THR A 12 -19.60 9.36 56.58
N VAL A 13 -19.22 10.17 57.56
CA VAL A 13 -20.15 11.11 58.20
C VAL A 13 -19.62 12.53 58.11
N LEU A 14 -20.54 13.48 57.97
CA LEU A 14 -20.25 14.90 58.02
C LEU A 14 -19.76 15.28 59.43
N VAL A 15 -18.75 16.15 59.49
CA VAL A 15 -18.22 16.72 60.73
C VAL A 15 -18.58 18.21 60.78
N GLY A 16 -19.48 18.56 61.70
CA GLY A 16 -20.05 19.89 61.87
C GLY A 16 -21.30 20.13 61.02
N ASN A 17 -22.19 20.98 61.53
CA ASN A 17 -23.36 21.42 60.77
C ASN A 17 -22.93 22.25 59.54
N ILE A 18 -23.60 22.06 58.42
CA ILE A 18 -23.43 22.89 57.22
C ILE A 18 -24.77 23.50 56.79
N ASN A 19 -24.74 24.63 56.09
CA ASN A 19 -25.92 25.24 55.49
C ASN A 19 -25.87 25.13 53.96
N GLY A 20 -26.94 25.55 53.28
CA GLY A 20 -27.03 25.48 51.81
C GLY A 20 -26.01 26.33 51.02
N SER A 21 -25.22 27.17 51.70
CA SER A 21 -24.14 27.97 51.08
C SER A 21 -22.73 27.43 51.35
N THR A 22 -22.57 26.43 52.21
CA THR A 22 -21.26 25.85 52.54
C THR A 22 -20.71 25.05 51.35
N THR A 23 -19.52 25.45 50.85
CA THR A 23 -18.82 24.79 49.72
C THR A 23 -17.54 24.05 50.13
N SER A 24 -17.17 24.11 51.41
CA SER A 24 -16.08 23.34 52.01
C SER A 24 -16.64 22.56 53.20
N LEU A 25 -16.68 21.24 53.09
CA LEU A 25 -17.20 20.36 54.14
C LEU A 25 -16.09 19.47 54.70
N THR A 26 -16.18 19.13 55.98
CA THR A 26 -15.26 18.20 56.64
C THR A 26 -15.99 16.88 56.84
N VAL A 27 -15.37 15.77 56.48
CA VAL A 27 -15.87 14.41 56.74
C VAL A 27 -15.03 13.73 57.82
N ALA A 28 -15.56 12.70 58.49
CA ALA A 28 -14.81 11.96 59.49
C ALA A 28 -13.61 11.21 58.91
N SER A 29 -13.73 10.72 57.68
CA SER A 29 -12.67 10.07 56.92
C SER A 29 -12.93 10.14 55.43
N SER A 30 -11.87 10.30 54.64
CA SER A 30 -11.88 10.18 53.17
C SER A 30 -11.31 8.85 52.67
N ILE A 31 -10.92 7.95 53.57
CA ILE A 31 -10.40 6.63 53.18
C ILE A 31 -11.47 5.89 52.38
N GLY A 32 -11.07 5.31 51.23
CA GLY A 32 -11.97 4.58 50.33
C GLY A 32 -12.69 5.45 49.31
N PHE A 33 -12.80 6.76 49.53
CA PHE A 33 -13.30 7.71 48.53
C PHE A 33 -12.20 8.10 47.53
N PRO A 34 -12.58 8.56 46.32
CA PRO A 34 -11.60 9.11 45.38
C PRO A 34 -10.81 10.28 45.96
N THR A 35 -9.48 10.24 45.84
CA THR A 35 -8.57 11.30 46.31
C THR A 35 -8.12 12.26 45.20
N SER A 36 -8.50 11.97 43.97
CA SER A 36 -8.27 12.80 42.78
C SER A 36 -9.48 12.73 41.85
N GLY A 37 -9.55 13.64 40.88
CA GLY A 37 -10.73 13.75 40.01
C GLY A 37 -11.96 14.30 40.75
N GLN A 38 -13.12 14.14 40.12
CA GLN A 38 -14.41 14.51 40.70
C GLN A 38 -15.21 13.24 41.05
N PHE A 39 -16.14 13.36 41.99
CA PHE A 39 -17.10 12.31 42.28
C PHE A 39 -18.38 12.89 42.85
N ARG A 40 -19.49 12.14 42.77
CA ARG A 40 -20.74 12.53 43.44
C ARG A 40 -20.73 12.07 44.89
N ALA A 41 -21.22 12.94 45.76
CA ALA A 41 -21.57 12.61 47.13
C ALA A 41 -23.08 12.82 47.33
N LEU A 42 -23.70 11.98 48.15
CA LEU A 42 -25.09 12.13 48.59
C LEU A 42 -25.13 12.32 50.10
N ILE A 43 -25.81 13.37 50.55
CA ILE A 43 -26.13 13.63 51.96
C ILE A 43 -27.64 13.88 52.03
N ASP A 44 -28.36 13.09 52.83
CA ASP A 44 -29.83 13.06 52.83
C ASP A 44 -30.38 12.93 51.38
N ASP A 45 -31.13 13.93 50.90
CA ASP A 45 -31.68 14.00 49.53
C ASP A 45 -30.88 14.94 48.59
N GLU A 46 -29.72 15.44 49.01
CA GLU A 46 -28.88 16.34 48.21
C GLU A 46 -27.72 15.61 47.54
N LEU A 47 -27.59 15.78 46.22
CA LEU A 47 -26.40 15.40 45.47
C LEU A 47 -25.42 16.57 45.40
N LEU A 48 -24.16 16.28 45.69
CA LEU A 48 -23.04 17.20 45.63
C LEU A 48 -22.03 16.69 44.62
N LEU A 49 -21.37 17.60 43.90
CA LEU A 49 -20.19 17.28 43.10
C LEU A 49 -18.95 17.65 43.89
N VAL A 50 -18.21 16.65 44.35
CA VAL A 50 -16.91 16.86 45.00
C VAL A 50 -15.88 17.15 43.91
N THR A 51 -15.21 18.30 44.02
CA THR A 51 -14.26 18.80 43.03
C THR A 51 -12.81 18.71 43.47
N THR A 52 -12.57 18.66 44.78
CA THR A 52 -11.23 18.52 45.37
C THR A 52 -11.34 17.89 46.76
N VAL A 53 -10.41 16.99 47.08
CA VAL A 53 -10.25 16.38 48.40
C VAL A 53 -8.87 16.76 48.94
N SER A 54 -8.83 17.38 50.13
CA SER A 54 -7.60 17.70 50.84
C SER A 54 -7.68 17.15 52.27
N GLY A 55 -7.03 16.01 52.50
CA GLY A 55 -7.19 15.26 53.75
C GLY A 55 -8.66 14.86 53.94
N ALA A 56 -9.29 15.34 55.00
CA ALA A 56 -10.70 15.10 55.31
C ALA A 56 -11.63 16.27 54.91
N VAL A 57 -11.12 17.26 54.19
CA VAL A 57 -11.87 18.44 53.75
C VAL A 57 -12.18 18.32 52.25
N TRP A 58 -13.45 18.40 51.88
CA TRP A 58 -13.93 18.31 50.50
C TRP A 58 -14.44 19.66 50.02
N THR A 59 -13.98 20.09 48.85
CA THR A 59 -14.55 21.22 48.12
C THR A 59 -15.65 20.72 47.20
N VAL A 60 -16.85 21.30 47.30
CA VAL A 60 -18.05 20.80 46.65
C VAL A 60 -18.82 21.88 45.89
N VAL A 61 -19.50 21.46 44.82
CA VAL A 61 -20.65 22.16 44.24
C VAL A 61 -21.91 21.52 44.80
N ARG A 62 -22.78 22.35 45.37
CA ARG A 62 -24.02 21.95 46.06
C ARG A 62 -25.21 21.84 45.09
N GLY A 63 -26.23 21.08 45.45
CA GLY A 63 -27.50 21.01 44.71
C GLY A 63 -27.34 20.61 43.24
N VAL A 64 -26.53 19.59 42.94
CA VAL A 64 -26.35 19.14 41.56
C VAL A 64 -27.44 18.16 41.13
N GLU A 65 -27.50 17.87 39.83
CA GLU A 65 -28.43 16.91 39.22
C GLU A 65 -29.93 17.17 39.52
N GLY A 66 -30.28 18.43 39.78
CA GLY A 66 -31.66 18.85 40.08
C GLY A 66 -32.05 18.77 41.56
N THR A 67 -31.11 18.44 42.45
CA THR A 67 -31.32 18.53 43.90
C THR A 67 -31.17 19.99 44.40
N THR A 68 -31.63 20.30 45.61
CA THR A 68 -31.54 21.65 46.19
C THR A 68 -30.52 21.65 47.33
N ALA A 69 -29.67 22.68 47.39
CA ALA A 69 -28.70 22.84 48.47
C ALA A 69 -29.41 23.04 49.83
N ALA A 70 -29.20 22.11 50.77
CA ALA A 70 -29.87 22.08 52.07
C ALA A 70 -28.91 22.27 53.25
N SER A 71 -29.46 22.49 54.44
CA SER A 71 -28.68 22.39 55.68
C SER A 71 -28.61 20.93 56.12
N HIS A 72 -27.43 20.47 56.53
CA HIS A 72 -27.22 19.11 57.05
C HIS A 72 -26.61 19.18 58.45
N THR A 73 -27.02 18.27 59.32
CA THR A 73 -26.54 18.20 60.70
C THR A 73 -25.21 17.44 60.79
N ASP A 74 -24.43 17.76 61.82
CA ASP A 74 -23.27 16.97 62.23
C ASP A 74 -23.65 15.50 62.38
N GLY A 75 -22.78 14.60 61.90
CA GLY A 75 -23.03 13.16 61.86
C GLY A 75 -23.91 12.66 60.71
N ALA A 76 -24.41 13.53 59.82
CA ALA A 76 -25.17 13.09 58.64
C ALA A 76 -24.34 12.15 57.76
N THR A 77 -24.96 11.09 57.27
CA THR A 77 -24.31 10.09 56.41
C THR A 77 -23.99 10.68 55.05
N VAL A 78 -22.75 10.51 54.59
CA VAL A 78 -22.28 10.91 53.27
C VAL A 78 -21.91 9.64 52.49
N SER A 79 -22.46 9.45 51.30
CA SER A 79 -22.19 8.26 50.46
C SER A 79 -21.74 8.64 49.04
N ASN A 80 -21.08 7.72 48.33
CA ASN A 80 -20.71 7.89 46.91
C ASN A 80 -21.64 7.05 46.00
N PRO A 81 -22.74 7.63 45.47
CA PRO A 81 -23.64 6.92 44.57
C PRO A 81 -23.19 6.93 43.10
N LEU A 82 -23.65 5.94 42.33
CA LEU A 82 -23.68 6.03 40.87
C LEU A 82 -24.92 6.82 40.44
N THR A 83 -24.74 8.03 39.93
CA THR A 83 -25.84 8.92 39.52
C THR A 83 -26.09 8.90 38.01
N ARG A 84 -27.22 9.47 37.57
CA ARG A 84 -27.59 9.57 36.15
C ARG A 84 -26.54 10.36 35.38
N ASP A 85 -26.13 11.54 35.86
CA ASP A 85 -25.21 12.38 35.09
C ASP A 85 -23.79 11.80 35.12
N ALA A 86 -23.42 11.07 36.18
CA ALA A 86 -22.17 10.30 36.23
C ALA A 86 -22.18 9.15 35.19
N LEU A 87 -23.28 8.40 35.09
CA LEU A 87 -23.43 7.35 34.08
C LEU A 87 -23.44 7.91 32.65
N LEU A 88 -24.11 9.05 32.43
CA LEU A 88 -24.09 9.74 31.14
C LEU A 88 -22.68 10.22 30.75
N GLY A 89 -21.89 10.67 31.73
CA GLY A 89 -20.47 10.99 31.56
C GLY A 89 -19.64 9.80 31.09
N LEU A 90 -19.85 8.60 31.66
CA LEU A 90 -19.19 7.36 31.22
C LEU A 90 -19.61 6.95 29.80
N SER A 91 -20.90 7.11 29.44
CA SER A 91 -21.41 6.69 28.13
C SER A 91 -20.90 7.53 26.96
N ARG A 92 -20.28 8.68 27.25
CA ARG A 92 -19.67 9.58 26.27
C ARG A 92 -18.14 9.49 26.34
N GLN A 93 -17.58 8.41 25.80
CA GLN A 93 -16.16 8.45 25.44
C GLN A 93 -16.01 9.51 24.34
N SER A 94 -15.19 10.52 24.58
CA SER A 94 -14.95 11.60 23.63
C SER A 94 -13.46 11.73 23.34
N LEU A 95 -13.13 11.80 22.05
CA LEU A 95 -11.82 12.22 21.56
C LEU A 95 -12.00 13.60 20.92
N ASN A 96 -11.20 14.58 21.35
CA ASN A 96 -11.21 15.96 20.82
C ASN A 96 -12.61 16.60 20.74
N GLY A 97 -13.45 16.39 21.76
CA GLY A 97 -14.78 17.01 21.85
C GLY A 97 -15.88 16.33 21.01
N THR A 98 -15.57 15.23 20.32
CA THR A 98 -16.55 14.44 19.57
C THR A 98 -16.88 13.15 20.32
N ASN A 99 -18.17 12.79 20.45
CA ASN A 99 -18.60 11.52 21.07
C ASN A 99 -18.25 10.34 20.13
N VAL A 100 -17.41 9.41 20.59
CA VAL A 100 -16.93 8.25 19.79
C VAL A 100 -17.63 6.93 20.13
N SER A 101 -18.59 6.91 21.05
CA SER A 101 -19.11 5.65 21.62
C SER A 101 -20.12 4.84 20.77
N ALA A 102 -20.15 4.97 19.43
CA ALA A 102 -21.17 4.25 18.64
C ALA A 102 -20.85 3.89 17.17
N ARG A 103 -19.59 3.75 16.74
CA ARG A 103 -19.32 3.16 15.41
C ARG A 103 -18.27 2.06 15.46
N ARG A 104 -18.60 0.95 14.78
CA ARG A 104 -17.75 -0.23 14.57
C ARG A 104 -16.48 0.22 13.88
N GLU A 105 -15.37 0.31 14.61
CA GLU A 105 -14.10 0.67 14.00
C GLU A 105 -13.48 -0.55 13.35
N LEU A 106 -13.17 -0.35 12.07
CA LEU A 106 -12.29 -1.16 11.29
C LEU A 106 -10.96 -1.29 12.08
N ASN A 107 -10.67 -2.48 12.60
CA ASN A 107 -9.49 -2.68 13.44
C ASN A 107 -8.25 -2.89 12.57
N PHE A 108 -7.45 -1.85 12.40
CA PHE A 108 -6.13 -1.95 11.80
C PHE A 108 -5.12 -2.30 12.90
N VAL A 109 -4.72 -3.56 12.98
CA VAL A 109 -3.67 -3.97 13.92
C VAL A 109 -2.33 -3.72 13.25
N ASP A 110 -1.55 -2.78 13.79
CA ASP A 110 -0.13 -2.69 13.48
C ASP A 110 0.55 -3.99 13.92
N GLY A 111 1.04 -4.75 12.94
CA GLY A 111 1.89 -5.90 13.15
C GLY A 111 3.19 -5.68 12.40
N GLY A 112 4.28 -6.37 12.77
CA GLY A 112 5.60 -6.19 12.14
C GLY A 112 5.64 -6.41 10.61
N GLY A 113 4.55 -6.89 10.01
CA GLY A 113 4.38 -7.06 8.57
C GLY A 113 3.45 -6.07 7.89
N VAL A 114 2.79 -5.13 8.59
CA VAL A 114 1.93 -4.10 7.97
C VAL A 114 2.09 -2.77 8.72
N THR A 115 2.49 -1.72 8.00
CA THR A 115 2.45 -0.34 8.46
C THR A 115 1.25 0.35 7.83
N TRP A 116 0.36 0.90 8.64
CA TRP A 116 -0.76 1.71 8.16
C TRP A 116 -0.37 3.20 8.13
N ASN A 117 -0.72 3.89 7.04
CA ASN A 117 -0.58 5.32 6.90
C ASN A 117 -1.97 5.95 6.78
N LEU A 118 -2.28 6.84 7.72
CA LEU A 118 -3.48 7.67 7.72
C LEU A 118 -3.03 9.11 7.49
N ASN A 119 -3.29 9.65 6.31
CA ASN A 119 -2.93 11.02 5.97
C ASN A 119 -4.20 11.86 5.84
N ASP A 120 -4.36 12.84 6.74
CA ASP A 120 -5.44 13.81 6.64
C ASP A 120 -5.10 14.81 5.53
N ASP A 121 -5.98 14.91 4.54
CA ASP A 121 -5.93 15.93 3.49
C ASP A 121 -7.01 16.98 3.79
N PRO A 122 -6.69 17.98 4.64
CA PRO A 122 -7.65 19.01 5.02
C PRO A 122 -7.99 19.95 3.86
N THR A 123 -7.19 19.96 2.79
CA THR A 123 -7.39 20.78 1.59
C THR A 123 -8.52 20.19 0.75
N ASN A 124 -8.50 18.88 0.53
CA ASN A 124 -9.51 18.18 -0.27
C ASN A 124 -10.63 17.54 0.56
N LYS A 125 -10.61 17.70 1.89
CA LYS A 125 -11.59 17.14 2.84
C LYS A 125 -11.70 15.62 2.74
N LYS A 126 -10.55 14.95 2.63
CA LYS A 126 -10.44 13.49 2.53
C LYS A 126 -9.42 12.99 3.55
N VAL A 127 -9.55 11.72 3.92
CA VAL A 127 -8.52 11.00 4.65
C VAL A 127 -8.05 9.87 3.74
N ASP A 128 -6.76 9.89 3.42
CA ASP A 128 -6.14 8.82 2.68
C ASP A 128 -5.69 7.73 3.65
N VAL A 129 -6.21 6.52 3.43
CA VAL A 129 -5.86 5.33 4.20
C VAL A 129 -5.06 4.40 3.29
N SER A 130 -3.81 4.13 3.65
CA SER A 130 -2.96 3.19 2.93
C SER A 130 -2.27 2.20 3.86
N ALA A 131 -1.87 1.05 3.32
CA ALA A 131 -1.08 0.04 4.02
C ALA A 131 0.18 -0.28 3.21
N LEU A 132 1.29 -0.41 3.92
CA LEU A 132 2.53 -0.97 3.44
C LEU A 132 2.74 -2.33 4.10
N ILE A 133 2.89 -3.40 3.32
CA ILE A 133 3.21 -4.73 3.86
C ILE A 133 4.74 -4.85 3.95
N ALA A 134 5.28 -4.94 5.16
CA ALA A 134 6.68 -5.18 5.45
C ALA A 134 6.96 -6.70 5.48
N GLY A 135 7.10 -7.30 4.32
CA GLY A 135 7.81 -8.57 4.15
C GLY A 135 8.85 -8.40 3.05
N PRO A 136 10.02 -9.08 3.09
CA PRO A 136 10.89 -9.10 1.94
C PRO A 136 10.06 -9.69 0.79
N PRO A 137 9.72 -8.91 -0.24
CA PRO A 137 8.86 -9.43 -1.28
C PRO A 137 9.62 -10.57 -1.94
N ILE A 138 8.94 -11.69 -2.24
CA ILE A 138 9.53 -12.85 -2.94
C ILE A 138 10.05 -12.50 -4.34
N SER A 139 9.83 -11.25 -4.76
CA SER A 139 10.33 -10.63 -5.97
C SER A 139 10.54 -9.13 -5.74
N ALA A 140 11.36 -8.47 -6.55
CA ALA A 140 11.51 -7.03 -6.54
C ALA A 140 10.15 -6.30 -6.64
N PRO A 141 10.04 -5.09 -6.04
CA PRO A 141 8.81 -4.31 -6.11
C PRO A 141 8.43 -4.02 -7.57
N PHE A 142 7.13 -4.01 -7.85
CA PHE A 142 6.64 -3.77 -9.20
C PHE A 142 6.51 -2.26 -9.45
N VAL A 143 7.21 -1.76 -10.46
CA VAL A 143 7.02 -0.41 -11.00
C VAL A 143 6.01 -0.51 -12.12
N ARG A 144 4.75 -0.19 -11.81
CA ARG A 144 3.63 -0.43 -12.72
C ARG A 144 3.73 0.44 -13.99
N PRO A 145 3.84 -0.17 -15.19
CA PRO A 145 3.75 0.55 -16.45
C PRO A 145 2.30 0.89 -16.80
N ARG A 146 2.12 1.92 -17.63
CA ARG A 146 0.89 2.23 -18.37
C ARG A 146 1.14 2.25 -19.86
N VAL A 147 0.12 1.96 -20.68
CA VAL A 147 0.24 2.02 -22.15
C VAL A 147 0.71 3.40 -22.60
N ALA A 148 0.22 4.46 -21.94
CA ALA A 148 0.56 5.85 -22.23
C ALA A 148 2.05 6.19 -22.00
N ASP A 149 2.79 5.36 -21.26
CA ASP A 149 4.23 5.55 -21.03
C ASP A 149 5.06 5.14 -22.26
N PHE A 150 4.47 4.41 -23.22
CA PHE A 150 5.16 3.85 -24.38
C PHE A 150 4.69 4.45 -25.69
N THR A 151 5.59 4.46 -26.66
CA THR A 151 5.31 4.77 -28.07
C THR A 151 5.25 3.48 -28.88
N TRP A 152 4.27 3.41 -29.78
CA TRP A 152 4.14 2.30 -30.72
C TRP A 152 5.18 2.35 -31.84
N ILE A 153 5.72 1.19 -32.18
CA ILE A 153 6.32 0.94 -33.48
C ILE A 153 5.53 -0.19 -34.13
N ASN A 154 5.12 0.04 -35.38
CA ASN A 154 4.40 -0.92 -36.20
C ASN A 154 3.12 -1.46 -35.53
N GLN A 155 2.26 -0.57 -35.01
CA GLN A 155 1.03 -0.98 -34.31
C GLN A 155 0.13 -1.87 -35.19
N GLY A 156 -0.09 -1.50 -36.46
CA GLY A 156 -1.02 -2.22 -37.34
C GLY A 156 -2.36 -2.51 -36.66
N ALA A 157 -2.82 -3.76 -36.71
CA ALA A 157 -4.01 -4.23 -36.01
C ALA A 157 -3.74 -4.67 -34.54
N GLY A 158 -2.52 -4.46 -34.03
CA GLY A 158 -2.14 -4.76 -32.66
C GLY A 158 -2.80 -3.83 -31.64
N THR A 159 -3.01 -4.35 -30.43
CA THR A 159 -3.60 -3.60 -29.32
C THR A 159 -2.72 -3.65 -28.09
N ALA A 160 -2.78 -2.60 -27.28
CA ALA A 160 -2.19 -2.56 -25.96
C ALA A 160 -3.22 -2.00 -24.99
N VAL A 161 -3.39 -2.68 -23.86
CA VAL A 161 -4.39 -2.31 -22.86
C VAL A 161 -3.77 -2.27 -21.47
N ASP A 162 -4.17 -1.26 -20.70
CA ASP A 162 -3.94 -1.23 -19.27
C ASP A 162 -4.89 -2.22 -18.59
N ASN A 163 -4.33 -3.20 -17.88
CA ASN A 163 -5.09 -4.10 -17.03
C ASN A 163 -4.56 -4.04 -15.57
N PRO A 164 -5.25 -4.66 -14.60
CA PRO A 164 -4.79 -4.65 -13.20
C PRO A 164 -3.37 -5.16 -12.98
N ASN A 165 -2.85 -6.00 -13.87
CA ASN A 165 -1.55 -6.65 -13.80
C ASN A 165 -0.45 -5.95 -14.63
N GLY A 166 -0.75 -4.84 -15.34
CA GLY A 166 0.20 -4.09 -16.16
C GLY A 166 -0.30 -3.82 -17.58
N VAL A 167 0.63 -3.67 -18.52
CA VAL A 167 0.35 -3.43 -19.94
C VAL A 167 0.34 -4.76 -20.68
N TYR A 168 -0.78 -5.12 -21.30
CA TYR A 168 -0.84 -6.29 -22.19
C TYR A 168 -0.81 -5.86 -23.65
N LEU A 169 0.23 -6.29 -24.36
CA LEU A 169 0.40 -6.12 -25.80
C LEU A 169 -0.06 -7.39 -26.52
N ARG A 170 -1.06 -7.24 -27.40
CA ARG A 170 -1.57 -8.30 -28.27
C ARG A 170 -1.07 -8.09 -29.70
N THR A 171 -0.53 -9.15 -30.29
CA THR A 171 -0.11 -9.19 -31.69
C THR A 171 -1.01 -10.14 -32.47
N PRO A 172 -1.70 -9.66 -33.52
CA PRO A 172 -2.51 -10.53 -34.37
C PRO A 172 -1.68 -11.45 -35.24
N PHE A 173 -2.16 -12.67 -35.47
CA PHE A 173 -1.63 -13.54 -36.51
C PHE A 173 -1.96 -12.96 -37.89
N VAL A 174 -0.94 -12.82 -38.74
CA VAL A 174 -1.06 -12.18 -40.07
C VAL A 174 -1.12 -13.16 -41.23
N GLY A 175 -1.11 -14.47 -40.94
CA GLY A 175 -1.24 -15.52 -41.95
C GLY A 175 0.01 -16.42 -42.05
N PRO A 176 -0.11 -17.58 -42.71
CA PRO A 176 0.99 -18.52 -42.82
C PRO A 176 2.18 -17.94 -43.60
N GLY A 177 3.39 -18.18 -43.10
CA GLY A 177 4.64 -17.72 -43.74
C GLY A 177 4.93 -16.22 -43.60
N ALA A 178 4.07 -15.46 -42.92
CA ALA A 178 4.28 -14.04 -42.63
C ALA A 178 4.53 -13.81 -41.12
N VAL A 179 5.31 -12.79 -40.81
CA VAL A 179 5.60 -12.34 -39.45
C VAL A 179 5.49 -10.82 -39.41
N ASP A 180 4.83 -10.29 -38.39
CA ASP A 180 4.60 -8.85 -38.26
C ASP A 180 4.64 -8.45 -36.78
N MET A 181 5.78 -7.88 -36.38
CA MET A 181 6.11 -7.60 -34.98
C MET A 181 5.41 -6.34 -34.49
N ARG A 182 4.89 -6.39 -33.27
CA ARG A 182 4.38 -5.23 -32.53
C ARG A 182 5.34 -4.87 -31.43
N ILE A 183 5.65 -3.58 -31.29
CA ILE A 183 6.63 -3.09 -30.34
C ILE A 183 6.07 -1.89 -29.59
N LEU A 184 6.25 -1.89 -28.27
CA LEU A 184 6.08 -0.73 -27.41
C LEU A 184 7.44 -0.35 -26.84
N VAL A 185 7.83 0.92 -26.99
CA VAL A 185 9.15 1.41 -26.57
C VAL A 185 9.08 2.73 -25.82
N VAL A 186 10.13 3.02 -25.08
CA VAL A 186 10.47 4.35 -24.59
C VAL A 186 11.81 4.78 -25.16
N SER A 187 12.02 6.08 -25.35
CA SER A 187 13.34 6.63 -25.69
C SER A 187 14.30 6.41 -24.53
N VAL A 188 15.57 6.11 -24.84
CA VAL A 188 16.61 5.92 -23.81
C VAL A 188 17.47 7.18 -23.64
N PRO A 189 18.03 7.43 -22.45
CA PRO A 189 19.00 8.51 -22.24
C PRO A 189 20.36 8.16 -22.88
N SER A 190 21.32 9.08 -22.75
CA SER A 190 22.73 8.76 -23.07
C SER A 190 23.24 7.68 -22.10
N PRO A 191 23.97 6.66 -22.57
CA PRO A 191 24.57 5.66 -21.69
C PRO A 191 25.50 6.28 -20.62
N PRO A 192 25.65 5.65 -19.44
CA PRO A 192 25.11 4.34 -19.10
C PRO A 192 23.65 4.39 -18.63
N TRP A 193 22.87 3.36 -18.96
CA TRP A 193 21.50 3.18 -18.48
C TRP A 193 21.13 1.70 -18.44
N LYS A 194 20.13 1.37 -17.63
CA LYS A 194 19.53 0.04 -17.56
C LYS A 194 18.00 0.11 -17.53
N ALA A 195 17.38 -0.82 -18.26
CA ALA A 195 15.95 -1.05 -18.25
C ALA A 195 15.65 -2.41 -17.64
N THR A 196 14.84 -2.44 -16.59
CA THR A 196 14.40 -3.65 -15.90
C THR A 196 12.94 -3.92 -16.19
N PHE A 197 12.64 -5.15 -16.62
CA PHE A 197 11.30 -5.57 -17.00
C PHE A 197 10.89 -6.79 -16.18
N ARG A 198 9.60 -6.86 -15.85
CA ARG A 198 8.94 -8.13 -15.54
C ARG A 198 7.92 -8.45 -16.63
N LEU A 199 8.17 -9.53 -17.37
CA LEU A 199 7.39 -9.92 -18.55
C LEU A 199 6.84 -11.34 -18.41
N ALA A 200 5.60 -11.52 -18.85
CA ALA A 200 5.00 -12.83 -19.05
C ALA A 200 4.54 -12.94 -20.51
N THR A 201 5.14 -13.88 -21.24
CA THR A 201 4.91 -14.04 -22.68
C THR A 201 3.85 -15.08 -22.95
N TYR A 202 2.95 -14.80 -23.90
CA TYR A 202 1.98 -15.74 -24.43
C TYR A 202 2.31 -15.98 -25.90
N VAL A 203 3.14 -16.99 -26.17
CA VAL A 203 3.58 -17.37 -27.52
C VAL A 203 3.26 -18.83 -27.78
N PHE A 204 2.75 -19.14 -28.96
CA PHE A 204 2.43 -20.50 -29.39
C PHE A 204 2.54 -20.60 -30.91
N GLY A 205 2.85 -21.80 -31.41
CA GLY A 205 2.87 -22.12 -32.84
C GLY A 205 3.95 -21.39 -33.67
N GLY A 206 4.35 -22.02 -34.77
CA GLY A 206 4.98 -21.40 -35.94
C GLY A 206 6.19 -20.47 -35.76
N SER A 207 7.05 -20.63 -34.75
CA SER A 207 8.18 -19.71 -34.49
C SER A 207 7.78 -18.36 -33.88
N SER A 208 6.65 -18.29 -33.17
CA SER A 208 6.25 -17.13 -32.36
C SER A 208 7.31 -16.76 -31.32
N SER A 209 7.51 -15.46 -31.08
CA SER A 209 8.47 -14.97 -30.09
C SER A 209 8.06 -13.66 -29.45
N ALA A 210 8.44 -13.46 -28.18
CA ALA A 210 8.15 -12.23 -27.44
C ALA A 210 9.17 -12.02 -26.31
N GLY A 211 9.50 -10.76 -26.03
CA GLY A 211 10.44 -10.42 -24.96
C GLY A 211 10.83 -8.95 -24.93
N PRO A 212 11.79 -8.56 -24.07
CA PRO A 212 12.36 -7.21 -24.09
C PRO A 212 13.30 -7.02 -25.29
N CYS A 213 13.50 -5.76 -25.68
CA CYS A 213 14.38 -5.38 -26.77
C CYS A 213 15.05 -4.02 -26.57
N PHE A 214 16.28 -3.91 -27.06
CA PHE A 214 16.77 -2.67 -27.63
C PHE A 214 16.11 -2.48 -29.00
N CYS A 215 15.76 -1.25 -29.34
CA CYS A 215 15.11 -0.94 -30.59
C CYS A 215 15.78 0.25 -31.28
N LYS A 216 15.75 0.23 -32.62
CA LYS A 216 15.95 1.42 -33.45
C LYS A 216 14.59 1.95 -33.89
N SER A 217 14.16 3.03 -33.27
CA SER A 217 12.81 3.57 -33.38
C SER A 217 12.42 3.95 -34.82
N SER A 218 13.39 4.34 -35.65
CA SER A 218 13.17 4.76 -37.03
C SER A 218 12.66 3.67 -37.97
N ASN A 219 12.96 2.39 -37.69
CA ASN A 219 12.63 1.28 -38.59
C ASN A 219 12.16 0.00 -37.86
N GLY A 220 12.06 0.03 -36.54
CA GLY A 220 11.63 -1.11 -35.74
C GLY A 220 12.64 -2.26 -35.71
N ALA A 221 13.92 -2.02 -36.01
CA ALA A 221 14.95 -3.02 -35.81
C ALA A 221 15.02 -3.39 -34.33
N VAL A 222 15.19 -4.68 -34.03
CA VAL A 222 15.20 -5.20 -32.66
C VAL A 222 16.45 -6.03 -32.41
N SER A 223 17.06 -5.79 -31.25
CA SER A 223 18.04 -6.68 -30.64
C SER A 223 17.52 -7.02 -29.25
N GLY A 224 17.14 -8.28 -29.04
CA GLY A 224 16.38 -8.67 -27.85
C GLY A 224 16.73 -10.06 -27.35
N ILE A 225 16.17 -10.40 -26.19
CA ILE A 225 16.06 -11.77 -25.68
C ILE A 225 14.57 -12.10 -25.62
N ALA A 226 14.16 -13.27 -26.09
CA ALA A 226 12.74 -13.61 -26.14
C ALA A 226 12.50 -15.07 -25.77
N THR A 227 11.30 -15.35 -25.25
CA THR A 227 10.75 -16.69 -25.35
C THR A 227 10.46 -16.97 -26.82
N HIS A 228 10.81 -18.17 -27.25
CA HIS A 228 10.53 -18.66 -28.58
C HIS A 228 9.79 -19.98 -28.51
N PHE A 229 8.68 -20.05 -29.24
CA PHE A 229 7.99 -21.30 -29.43
C PHE A 229 8.63 -22.08 -30.57
N ASP A 230 9.35 -23.13 -30.20
CA ASP A 230 9.93 -24.13 -31.08
C ASP A 230 9.82 -25.51 -30.39
N ASN A 231 10.21 -26.60 -31.05
CA ASN A 231 10.23 -27.94 -30.43
C ASN A 231 11.68 -28.44 -30.26
N PRO A 232 12.29 -28.30 -29.06
CA PRO A 232 11.73 -27.77 -27.80
C PRO A 232 11.71 -26.23 -27.74
N GLY A 233 10.91 -25.67 -26.82
CA GLY A 233 10.82 -24.21 -26.61
C GLY A 233 12.12 -23.61 -26.06
N GLN A 234 12.43 -22.37 -26.43
CA GLN A 234 13.76 -21.79 -26.23
C GLN A 234 13.71 -20.39 -25.63
N TRP A 235 14.74 -20.06 -24.86
CA TRP A 235 15.20 -18.69 -24.65
C TRP A 235 16.26 -18.39 -25.68
N ARG A 236 16.00 -17.40 -26.52
CA ARG A 236 16.86 -17.10 -27.65
C ARG A 236 16.97 -15.60 -27.82
N GLY A 237 18.16 -15.12 -28.17
CA GLY A 237 18.28 -13.73 -28.54
C GLY A 237 18.13 -13.52 -30.05
N TYR A 238 17.59 -12.35 -30.41
CA TYR A 238 17.07 -12.06 -31.74
C TYR A 238 17.72 -10.84 -32.35
N TYR A 239 17.91 -10.90 -33.66
CA TYR A 239 18.13 -9.75 -34.51
C TYR A 239 17.04 -9.67 -35.57
N TRP A 240 16.36 -8.52 -35.60
CA TRP A 240 15.42 -8.13 -36.64
C TRP A 240 15.93 -6.87 -37.32
N ASP A 241 15.97 -6.86 -38.64
CA ASP A 241 16.37 -5.69 -39.43
C ASP A 241 15.27 -4.62 -39.44
N THR A 242 14.02 -5.06 -39.37
CA THR A 242 12.82 -4.22 -39.26
C THR A 242 11.72 -4.98 -38.52
N SER A 243 10.58 -4.35 -38.28
CA SER A 243 9.42 -4.99 -37.65
C SER A 243 8.80 -6.16 -38.44
N THR A 244 9.24 -6.41 -39.67
CA THR A 244 8.74 -7.52 -40.52
C THR A 244 9.86 -8.38 -41.12
N SER A 245 11.13 -8.09 -40.82
CA SER A 245 12.28 -8.76 -41.43
C SER A 245 13.22 -9.30 -40.37
N TYR A 246 13.22 -10.62 -40.24
CA TYR A 246 14.10 -11.36 -39.36
C TYR A 246 15.50 -11.48 -39.98
N SER A 247 16.53 -11.17 -39.19
CA SER A 247 17.92 -11.18 -39.63
C SER A 247 18.65 -12.45 -39.18
N GLY A 248 18.37 -12.90 -37.97
CA GLY A 248 19.10 -14.00 -37.35
C GLY A 248 18.99 -13.99 -35.84
N THR A 249 19.80 -14.82 -35.20
CA THR A 249 19.93 -14.84 -33.75
C THR A 249 21.29 -14.40 -33.30
N ASN A 250 21.35 -13.80 -32.12
CA ASN A 250 22.63 -13.52 -31.48
C ASN A 250 23.21 -14.81 -30.87
N ASP A 251 24.42 -14.71 -30.32
CA ASP A 251 25.24 -15.82 -29.81
C ASP A 251 24.67 -16.54 -28.56
N TYR A 252 23.36 -16.45 -28.31
CA TYR A 252 22.73 -17.05 -27.15
C TYR A 252 21.48 -17.88 -27.46
N PHE A 253 21.54 -19.14 -27.05
CA PHE A 253 20.48 -20.13 -27.14
C PHE A 253 20.48 -20.98 -25.87
N LEU A 254 19.35 -21.06 -25.17
CA LEU A 254 19.11 -22.09 -24.16
C LEU A 254 17.74 -22.73 -24.37
N THR A 255 17.72 -24.06 -24.47
CA THR A 255 16.49 -24.83 -24.38
C THR A 255 15.86 -24.64 -23.00
N TYR A 256 14.59 -24.25 -22.98
CA TYR A 256 13.89 -24.00 -21.73
C TYR A 256 13.41 -25.31 -21.08
N ASN A 257 13.64 -25.46 -19.77
CA ASN A 257 12.98 -26.49 -18.96
C ASN A 257 11.59 -25.96 -18.54
N PRO A 258 10.48 -26.62 -18.90
CA PRO A 258 9.11 -26.10 -18.67
C PRO A 258 8.79 -25.70 -17.21
N GLY A 259 9.56 -26.19 -16.21
CA GLY A 259 9.36 -25.87 -14.80
C GLY A 259 10.01 -24.57 -14.27
N THR A 260 10.83 -23.82 -15.03
CA THR A 260 11.60 -22.67 -14.51
C THR A 260 11.06 -21.31 -14.96
N VAL A 261 10.10 -20.71 -14.27
CA VAL A 261 9.50 -19.44 -14.74
C VAL A 261 10.48 -18.26 -14.59
N VAL A 262 11.25 -17.96 -15.64
CA VAL A 262 12.01 -16.71 -15.78
C VAL A 262 11.06 -15.64 -16.29
N ASN A 263 10.87 -14.60 -15.50
CA ASN A 263 9.96 -13.50 -15.82
C ASN A 263 10.60 -12.12 -15.58
N TRP A 264 11.81 -12.04 -15.05
CA TRP A 264 12.55 -10.80 -14.93
C TRP A 264 13.68 -10.72 -15.96
N TYR A 265 13.81 -9.55 -16.56
CA TYR A 265 14.82 -9.25 -17.57
C TYR A 265 15.44 -7.91 -17.27
N ARG A 266 16.72 -7.76 -17.61
CA ARG A 266 17.36 -6.45 -17.62
C ARG A 266 18.19 -6.28 -18.87
N LEU A 267 18.02 -5.14 -19.52
CA LEU A 267 18.81 -4.68 -20.67
C LEU A 267 19.62 -3.47 -20.22
N GLU A 268 20.90 -3.44 -20.54
CA GLU A 268 21.81 -2.36 -20.12
C GLU A 268 22.70 -1.93 -21.29
N ASP A 269 22.80 -0.63 -21.56
CA ASP A 269 23.88 -0.06 -22.38
C ASP A 269 24.88 0.59 -21.41
N ASP A 270 26.07 -0.01 -21.30
CA ASP A 270 27.12 0.46 -20.39
C ASP A 270 28.03 1.54 -21.02
N GLY A 271 27.69 2.01 -22.22
CA GLY A 271 28.49 2.94 -23.03
C GLY A 271 29.50 2.26 -23.95
N THR A 272 29.75 0.96 -23.77
CA THR A 272 30.60 0.12 -24.62
C THR A 272 29.81 -1.02 -25.24
N ASN A 273 29.07 -1.76 -24.42
CA ASN A 273 28.32 -2.95 -24.77
C ASN A 273 26.85 -2.82 -24.37
N ARG A 274 26.03 -3.61 -25.05
CA ARG A 274 24.68 -3.94 -24.61
C ARG A 274 24.70 -5.30 -23.92
N ASN A 275 24.27 -5.30 -22.66
CA ASN A 275 24.26 -6.45 -21.79
C ASN A 275 22.83 -6.93 -21.53
N TYR A 276 22.65 -8.25 -21.51
CA TYR A 276 21.33 -8.89 -21.38
C TYR A 276 21.34 -9.79 -20.16
N TYR A 277 20.36 -9.63 -19.29
CA TYR A 277 20.26 -10.35 -18.03
C TYR A 277 18.87 -10.94 -17.85
N ILE A 278 18.81 -12.04 -17.09
CA ILE A 278 17.56 -12.61 -16.58
C ILE A 278 17.64 -12.84 -15.08
N SER A 279 16.48 -12.92 -14.43
CA SER A 279 16.35 -13.19 -13.01
C SER A 279 15.05 -13.95 -12.71
N LEU A 280 15.02 -14.66 -11.58
CA LEU A 280 13.82 -15.29 -11.03
C LEU A 280 13.09 -14.38 -10.03
N ASP A 281 13.83 -13.49 -9.37
CA ASP A 281 13.34 -12.67 -8.27
C ASP A 281 13.43 -11.17 -8.54
N GLY A 282 14.09 -10.72 -9.61
CA GLY A 282 14.26 -9.30 -9.89
C GLY A 282 15.31 -8.62 -9.00
N TYR A 283 16.08 -9.38 -8.21
CA TYR A 283 17.23 -8.90 -7.44
C TYR A 283 18.53 -9.52 -7.96
N ASN A 284 18.54 -10.83 -8.14
CA ASN A 284 19.69 -11.62 -8.55
C ASN A 284 19.66 -11.82 -10.06
N PHE A 285 20.36 -10.95 -10.78
CA PHE A 285 20.45 -10.98 -12.23
C PHE A 285 21.72 -11.68 -12.71
N HIS A 286 21.53 -12.66 -13.59
CA HIS A 286 22.63 -13.33 -14.27
C HIS A 286 22.77 -12.74 -15.67
N ARG A 287 23.99 -12.31 -16.03
CA ARG A 287 24.28 -11.89 -17.41
C ARG A 287 24.30 -13.11 -18.29
N ILE A 288 23.58 -13.01 -19.38
CA ILE A 288 23.34 -14.13 -20.28
C ILE A 288 24.21 -14.01 -21.53
N PHE A 289 24.29 -12.82 -22.11
CA PHE A 289 25.26 -12.48 -23.14
C PHE A 289 25.50 -10.96 -23.19
N SER A 290 26.51 -10.56 -23.94
CA SER A 290 26.88 -9.17 -24.16
C SER A 290 27.39 -9.00 -25.60
N VAL A 291 27.07 -7.85 -26.21
CA VAL A 291 27.51 -7.51 -27.57
C VAL A 291 27.95 -6.06 -27.61
N SER A 292 28.83 -5.69 -28.55
CA SER A 292 29.17 -4.28 -28.79
C SER A 292 27.91 -3.45 -29.03
N ARG A 293 27.89 -2.21 -28.51
CA ARG A 293 26.71 -1.34 -28.57
C ARG A 293 26.25 -1.01 -30.00
N THR A 294 27.13 -1.14 -30.98
CA THR A 294 26.83 -0.89 -32.40
C THR A 294 26.50 -2.17 -33.19
N THR A 295 26.62 -3.36 -32.60
CA THR A 295 26.31 -4.62 -33.29
C THR A 295 24.88 -4.61 -33.82
N HIS A 296 24.66 -4.96 -35.10
CA HIS A 296 23.36 -4.90 -35.78
C HIS A 296 22.81 -3.49 -36.01
N PHE A 297 22.67 -2.68 -34.95
CA PHE A 297 22.34 -1.25 -35.02
C PHE A 297 22.71 -0.54 -33.71
N THR A 298 22.77 0.79 -33.75
CA THR A 298 22.80 1.64 -32.55
C THR A 298 21.37 1.91 -32.09
N ALA A 299 21.05 1.52 -30.85
CA ALA A 299 19.72 1.66 -30.28
C ALA A 299 19.46 3.10 -29.81
N ASP A 300 18.23 3.58 -30.01
CA ASP A 300 17.73 4.87 -29.52
C ASP A 300 16.49 4.70 -28.62
N ALA A 301 16.03 3.47 -28.45
CA ALA A 301 14.88 3.13 -27.63
C ALA A 301 15.04 1.73 -26.99
N VAL A 302 14.25 1.49 -25.94
CA VAL A 302 14.16 0.19 -25.26
C VAL A 302 12.69 -0.12 -24.97
N GLY A 303 12.32 -1.39 -24.98
CA GLY A 303 10.94 -1.76 -24.76
C GLY A 303 10.70 -3.25 -24.84
N PHE A 304 9.51 -3.64 -25.27
CA PHE A 304 9.11 -5.03 -25.39
C PHE A 304 8.28 -5.26 -26.65
N TRP A 305 8.33 -6.48 -27.14
CA TRP A 305 7.74 -6.85 -28.43
C TRP A 305 7.11 -8.22 -28.40
N ALA A 306 6.26 -8.48 -29.39
CA ALA A 306 5.79 -9.81 -29.74
C ALA A 306 5.67 -9.92 -31.27
N ALA A 307 6.04 -11.07 -31.81
CA ALA A 307 5.84 -11.44 -33.20
C ALA A 307 5.22 -12.84 -33.24
N CYS A 308 4.03 -12.93 -33.83
CA CYS A 308 3.38 -14.23 -33.99
C CYS A 308 3.95 -14.93 -35.20
N GLY A 309 4.20 -16.21 -35.00
CA GLY A 309 4.80 -17.09 -35.96
C GLY A 309 3.86 -17.43 -37.12
N SER A 310 4.37 -18.25 -38.01
CA SER A 310 3.77 -18.67 -39.28
C SER A 310 2.64 -19.71 -39.16
N SER A 311 2.27 -20.15 -37.97
CA SER A 311 1.17 -21.08 -37.75
C SER A 311 0.58 -20.93 -36.36
N GLY A 312 -0.73 -20.70 -36.28
CA GLY A 312 -1.44 -20.49 -35.02
C GLY A 312 -1.69 -19.01 -34.74
N GLY A 313 -2.84 -18.73 -34.13
CA GLY A 313 -3.40 -17.40 -33.91
C GLY A 313 -2.59 -16.44 -33.03
N ASP A 314 -3.30 -15.48 -32.46
CA ASP A 314 -2.70 -14.28 -31.88
C ASP A 314 -1.88 -14.54 -30.62
N CYS A 315 -0.72 -13.92 -30.54
CA CYS A 315 0.23 -14.00 -29.44
C CYS A 315 0.29 -12.68 -28.67
N GLY A 316 1.03 -12.64 -27.57
CA GLY A 316 1.16 -11.41 -26.79
C GLY A 316 2.17 -11.48 -25.67
N ILE A 317 2.25 -10.36 -24.94
CA ILE A 317 3.16 -10.20 -23.81
C ILE A 317 2.55 -9.24 -22.79
N LEU A 318 2.60 -9.63 -21.52
CA LEU A 318 2.24 -8.80 -20.38
C LEU A 318 3.51 -8.19 -19.79
N CYS A 319 3.59 -6.87 -19.74
CA CYS A 319 4.56 -6.13 -18.96
C CYS A 319 3.94 -5.72 -17.62
N SER A 320 4.31 -6.43 -16.56
CA SER A 320 3.80 -6.15 -15.20
C SER A 320 4.65 -5.17 -14.41
N SER A 321 5.90 -4.98 -14.81
CA SER A 321 6.82 -4.01 -14.20
C SER A 321 7.78 -3.49 -15.26
N PHE A 322 8.03 -2.18 -15.26
CA PHE A 322 9.04 -1.54 -16.10
C PHE A 322 9.68 -0.38 -15.35
N GLU A 323 11.01 -0.34 -15.37
CA GLU A 323 11.80 0.75 -14.81
C GLU A 323 13.00 1.02 -15.71
N LEU A 324 13.24 2.30 -16.04
CA LEU A 324 14.41 2.77 -16.76
C LEU A 324 15.17 3.75 -15.86
N THR A 325 16.45 3.47 -15.61
CA THR A 325 17.35 4.26 -14.77
C THR A 325 18.69 4.47 -15.42
#